data_AF-G3B5R6-F1
#
_entry.id   AF-G3B5R6-F1
#
_cell.length_a   1.000
_cell.length_b   1.000
_cell.length_c   1.000
_cell.angle_alpha   90.00
_cell.angle_beta   90.00
_cell.angle_gamma   90.00
#
_symmetry.space_group_name_H-M   'P 1'
#
loop_
_entity.id
_entity.type
_entity.pdbx_description
1 polymer ?
#
loop_
_entity_poly.entity_id
_entity_poly.type
_entity_poly.pdbx_seq_one_letter_code
_entity_poly.pdbx_strand_id
1 'polypeptide(L)'
;MENISINHVDLQTKIIAQDILDKSSSQPIYLSSVEVVGGETFSNVFFKKLLSPLLETSDYTFGKLVSNVEASYNKLKDTEVFTDIGVSFSTDFTSGIPSNVKNYNSKTDKPIPTKVKFDVKSINLNIGEYFLNLDNDTPLNVNLHYLNNNFNSNAELINVGVDYNPYKPNQHLVTNGKLISNLTNPRFKFVIDLFNTNQNNKIWQKSSENSLGGVIGLQYNNTSRNLHFLTGLSILKRKLHDMDDSTIDDVKLFAGDNIKSSIINELSYSNLSFLNSATNNFPVNGFNFLLSNELSSNQQLNDPSSDSGYFCKSSFTSNIFKTFANNYLTLKISNSFGSIYNPLLEELSPVHVSDRFYLGGSKSFKGYSKNSINANGGNQFYKLDSSLFLKLPHFLYSPKHNQNNEANPLRLYVNGIAGNVSDNLLDDSSLSTSVGFGLKYFNNWAHFDLGYYLSKKINNVDQLGVKDGLQFSLSVGGSNRSSF
;
A
#
# COMPACT_ATOMS: atom_id res chain seq x y z
N MET A 1 43.21 -0.87 -6.87
CA MET A 1 41.97 -1.13 -6.10
C MET A 1 41.29 0.20 -5.92
N GLU A 2 40.36 0.53 -6.82
CA GLU A 2 39.50 1.70 -6.72
C GLU A 2 38.06 1.20 -6.54
N ASN A 3 37.46 1.57 -5.41
CA ASN A 3 36.04 1.38 -5.14
C ASN A 3 35.26 2.37 -6.00
N ILE A 4 34.64 1.90 -7.08
CA ILE A 4 33.66 2.70 -7.82
C ILE A 4 32.32 2.55 -7.12
N SER A 5 31.98 3.50 -6.25
CA SER A 5 30.62 3.66 -5.72
C SER A 5 29.75 4.26 -6.82
N ILE A 6 28.69 3.56 -7.23
CA ILE A 6 27.77 4.02 -8.27
C ILE A 6 26.83 5.06 -7.66
N ASN A 7 27.22 6.34 -7.68
CA ASN A 7 26.28 7.45 -7.49
C ASN A 7 26.57 8.52 -8.56
N HIS A 8 25.57 8.72 -9.44
CA HIS A 8 25.57 9.60 -10.61
C HIS A 8 26.71 9.41 -11.63
N VAL A 9 26.64 8.29 -12.37
CA VAL A 9 27.42 8.10 -13.60
C VAL A 9 27.00 9.15 -14.65
N ASP A 10 27.93 10.02 -15.01
CA ASP A 10 27.77 11.05 -16.06
C ASP A 10 27.29 10.42 -17.38
N LEU A 11 26.44 11.14 -18.11
CA LEU A 11 25.83 10.69 -19.37
C LEU A 11 26.91 10.32 -20.40
N GLN A 12 28.05 11.02 -20.37
CA GLN A 12 29.25 10.67 -21.15
C GLN A 12 29.82 9.31 -20.76
N THR A 13 29.91 9.01 -19.46
CA THR A 13 30.42 7.72 -18.98
C THR A 13 29.49 6.58 -19.38
N LYS A 14 28.16 6.80 -19.39
CA LYS A 14 27.20 5.82 -19.91
C LYS A 14 27.36 5.58 -21.41
N ILE A 15 27.55 6.63 -22.21
CA ILE A 15 27.75 6.50 -23.66
C ILE A 15 29.06 5.76 -23.96
N ILE A 16 30.15 6.11 -23.27
CA ILE A 16 31.45 5.44 -23.44
C ILE A 16 31.37 3.98 -23.00
N ALA A 17 30.71 3.69 -21.88
CA ALA A 17 30.51 2.32 -21.42
C ALA A 17 29.69 1.51 -22.43
N GLN A 18 28.64 2.10 -23.02
CA GLN A 18 27.82 1.46 -24.04
C GLN A 18 28.63 1.19 -25.33
N ASP A 19 29.41 2.16 -25.80
CA ASP A 19 30.24 2.00 -27.01
C ASP A 19 31.34 0.94 -26.81
N ILE A 20 31.93 0.84 -25.62
CA ILE A 20 32.86 -0.24 -25.25
C ILE A 20 32.14 -1.60 -25.20
N LEU A 21 30.95 -1.65 -24.59
CA LEU A 21 30.11 -2.85 -24.54
C LEU A 21 29.75 -3.36 -25.93
N ASP A 22 29.34 -2.47 -26.83
CA ASP A 22 28.93 -2.82 -28.19
C ASP A 22 30.11 -3.38 -28.98
N LYS A 23 31.31 -2.78 -28.85
CA LYS A 23 32.55 -3.24 -29.50
C LYS A 23 33.06 -4.57 -28.94
N SER A 24 32.87 -4.84 -27.65
CA SER A 24 33.33 -6.07 -26.98
C SER A 24 32.25 -7.16 -26.88
N SER A 25 31.04 -6.91 -27.37
CA SER A 25 29.85 -7.74 -27.17
C SER A 25 29.99 -9.19 -27.66
N SER A 26 30.80 -9.43 -28.70
CA SER A 26 31.03 -10.73 -29.33
C SER A 26 32.15 -11.55 -28.67
N GLN A 27 32.89 -11.00 -27.71
CA GLN A 27 34.03 -11.68 -27.10
C GLN A 27 33.56 -12.94 -26.34
N PRO A 28 34.17 -14.11 -26.55
CA PRO A 28 33.79 -15.33 -25.85
C PRO A 28 34.22 -15.28 -24.38
N ILE A 29 33.28 -15.60 -23.49
CA ILE A 29 33.49 -15.64 -22.04
C ILE A 29 33.01 -16.99 -21.50
N TYR A 30 33.83 -17.56 -20.64
CA TYR A 30 33.48 -18.73 -19.85
C TYR A 30 33.14 -18.29 -18.43
N LEU A 31 31.88 -18.45 -18.01
CA LEU A 31 31.45 -18.16 -16.65
C LEU A 31 31.84 -19.33 -15.74
N SER A 32 32.87 -19.13 -14.91
CA SER A 32 33.37 -20.16 -14.00
C SER A 32 32.54 -20.27 -12.73
N SER A 33 32.14 -19.14 -12.15
CA SER A 33 31.38 -19.10 -10.90
C SER A 33 30.57 -17.83 -10.75
N VAL A 34 29.49 -17.95 -9.97
CA VAL A 34 28.65 -16.84 -9.52
C VAL A 34 28.66 -16.84 -8.00
N GLU A 35 29.09 -15.73 -7.40
CA GLU A 35 29.13 -15.56 -5.95
C GLU A 35 28.14 -14.50 -5.48
N VAL A 36 27.54 -14.74 -4.32
CA VAL A 36 26.69 -13.77 -3.63
C VAL A 36 27.28 -13.52 -2.25
N VAL A 37 27.54 -12.26 -1.94
CA VAL A 37 28.08 -11.79 -0.64
C VAL A 37 27.05 -10.90 0.04
N GLY A 38 26.85 -11.06 1.36
CA GLY A 38 25.84 -10.32 2.13
C GLY A 38 24.42 -10.93 2.06
N GLY A 39 24.30 -12.11 1.44
CA GLY A 39 23.05 -12.86 1.27
C GLY A 39 22.86 -14.01 2.25
N GLU A 40 23.64 -14.09 3.33
CA GLU A 40 23.77 -15.29 4.17
C GLU A 40 22.47 -15.70 4.87
N THR A 41 21.53 -14.76 5.05
CA THR A 41 20.21 -15.01 5.67
C THR A 41 19.22 -15.70 4.71
N PHE A 42 19.53 -15.75 3.42
CA PHE A 42 18.68 -16.34 2.39
C PHE A 42 19.18 -17.71 1.97
N SER A 43 18.27 -18.55 1.50
CA SER A 43 18.60 -19.90 1.07
C SER A 43 19.32 -19.92 -0.28
N ASN A 44 20.13 -20.96 -0.50
CA ASN A 44 20.73 -21.19 -1.81
C ASN A 44 19.68 -21.41 -2.91
N VAL A 45 18.51 -21.97 -2.56
CA VAL A 45 17.40 -22.19 -3.50
C VAL A 45 16.84 -20.86 -4.00
N PHE A 46 16.68 -19.89 -3.11
CA PHE A 46 16.26 -18.53 -3.44
C PHE A 46 17.21 -17.90 -4.48
N PHE A 47 18.52 -17.90 -4.24
CA PHE A 47 19.47 -17.33 -5.19
C PHE A 47 19.54 -18.12 -6.50
N LYS A 48 19.51 -19.46 -6.47
CA LYS A 48 19.49 -20.28 -7.69
C LYS A 48 18.31 -19.93 -8.60
N LYS A 49 17.14 -19.65 -8.03
CA LYS A 49 15.95 -19.23 -8.77
C LYS A 49 16.12 -17.87 -9.44
N LEU A 50 16.72 -16.90 -8.75
CA LEU A 50 16.91 -15.54 -9.28
C LEU A 50 18.08 -15.43 -10.26
N LEU A 51 19.14 -16.22 -10.01
CA LEU A 51 20.35 -16.29 -10.81
C LEU A 51 20.28 -17.36 -11.91
N SER A 52 19.13 -18.01 -12.12
CA SER A 52 18.96 -19.04 -13.16
C SER A 52 19.48 -18.63 -14.55
N PRO A 53 19.32 -17.37 -15.03
CA PRO A 53 19.85 -16.94 -16.33
C PRO A 53 21.37 -17.05 -16.45
N LEU A 54 22.09 -17.08 -15.33
CA LEU A 54 23.55 -17.24 -15.29
C LEU A 54 23.97 -18.69 -15.05
N LEU A 55 23.12 -19.49 -14.40
CA LEU A 55 23.46 -20.85 -13.96
C LEU A 55 23.11 -21.94 -14.99
N GLU A 56 22.27 -21.64 -15.99
CA GLU A 56 21.84 -22.60 -17.01
C GLU A 56 22.95 -22.99 -17.99
N THR A 57 23.84 -22.05 -18.32
CA THR A 57 24.97 -22.27 -19.22
C THR A 57 26.23 -21.60 -18.67
N SER A 58 27.41 -22.10 -19.01
CA SER A 58 28.70 -21.45 -18.70
C SER A 58 29.31 -20.72 -19.89
N ASP A 59 28.77 -20.95 -21.10
CA ASP A 59 29.32 -20.46 -22.35
C ASP A 59 28.55 -19.24 -22.83
N TYR A 60 29.17 -18.06 -22.79
CA TYR A 60 28.55 -16.80 -23.18
C TYR A 60 29.42 -16.00 -24.15
N THR A 61 28.79 -15.07 -24.85
CA THR A 61 29.50 -13.88 -25.32
C THR A 61 29.40 -12.80 -24.24
N PHE A 62 30.31 -11.83 -24.21
CA PHE A 62 30.26 -10.75 -23.22
C PHE A 62 28.90 -10.04 -23.20
N GLY A 63 28.32 -9.73 -24.38
CA GLY A 63 27.00 -9.11 -24.47
C GLY A 63 25.88 -9.96 -23.85
N LYS A 64 25.90 -11.29 -24.08
CA LYS A 64 24.94 -12.22 -23.47
C LYS A 64 25.11 -12.35 -21.96
N LEU A 65 26.37 -12.36 -21.50
CA LEU A 65 26.65 -12.39 -20.06
C LEU A 65 26.10 -11.14 -19.38
N VAL A 66 26.36 -9.96 -19.96
CA VAL A 66 25.87 -8.68 -19.43
C VAL A 66 24.34 -8.64 -19.41
N SER A 67 23.66 -9.07 -20.48
CA SER A 67 22.20 -9.12 -20.49
C SER A 67 21.62 -10.07 -19.45
N ASN A 68 22.27 -11.22 -19.21
CA ASN A 68 21.81 -12.19 -18.21
C ASN A 68 22.09 -11.69 -16.78
N VAL A 69 23.21 -11.00 -16.58
CA VAL A 69 23.53 -10.32 -15.32
C VAL A 69 22.49 -9.23 -15.02
N GLU A 70 22.13 -8.42 -16.02
CA GLU A 70 21.09 -7.38 -15.87
C GLU A 70 19.72 -8.01 -15.57
N ALA A 71 19.36 -9.12 -16.23
CA ALA A 71 18.13 -9.85 -15.93
C ALA A 71 18.11 -10.38 -14.49
N SER A 72 19.22 -10.95 -14.01
CA SER A 72 19.37 -11.41 -12.62
C SER A 72 19.36 -10.26 -11.61
N TYR A 73 20.02 -9.14 -11.92
CA TYR A 73 19.97 -7.91 -11.13
C TYR A 73 18.53 -7.40 -10.98
N ASN A 74 17.79 -7.31 -12.08
CA ASN A 74 16.40 -6.87 -12.07
C ASN A 74 15.51 -7.82 -11.26
N LYS A 75 15.70 -9.14 -11.38
CA LYS A 75 15.02 -10.13 -10.54
C LYS A 75 15.31 -9.91 -9.05
N LEU A 76 16.58 -9.72 -8.67
CA LEU A 76 16.95 -9.42 -7.28
C LEU A 76 16.31 -8.12 -6.79
N LYS A 77 16.33 -7.06 -7.61
CA LYS A 77 15.69 -5.79 -7.28
C LYS A 77 14.18 -5.92 -7.07
N ASP A 78 13.50 -6.66 -7.94
CA ASP A 78 12.05 -6.86 -7.90
C ASP A 78 11.59 -7.68 -6.67
N THR A 79 12.51 -8.32 -5.93
CA THR A 79 12.18 -8.99 -4.65
C THR A 79 11.89 -8.02 -3.50
N GLU A 80 12.37 -6.77 -3.58
CA GLU A 80 12.18 -5.72 -2.57
C GLU A 80 12.79 -6.03 -1.18
N VAL A 81 13.65 -7.05 -1.06
CA VAL A 81 14.32 -7.43 0.22
C VAL A 81 15.76 -6.93 0.33
N PHE A 82 16.25 -6.22 -0.68
CA PHE A 82 17.61 -5.65 -0.71
C PHE A 82 17.54 -4.12 -0.83
N THR A 83 18.31 -3.43 0.01
CA THR A 83 18.51 -1.97 -0.05
C THR A 83 19.47 -1.58 -1.16
N ASP A 84 20.51 -2.38 -1.36
CA ASP A 84 21.56 -2.14 -2.33
C ASP A 84 22.01 -3.46 -2.96
N ILE A 85 22.35 -3.41 -4.25
CA ILE A 85 22.79 -4.54 -5.06
C ILE A 85 23.95 -4.04 -5.93
N GLY A 86 25.17 -4.44 -5.59
CA GLY A 86 26.36 -4.25 -6.40
C GLY A 86 26.64 -5.46 -7.28
N VAL A 87 27.14 -5.22 -8.49
CA VAL A 87 27.58 -6.29 -9.40
C VAL A 87 29.00 -6.00 -9.88
N SER A 88 29.89 -6.98 -9.81
CA SER A 88 31.24 -6.87 -10.35
C SER A 88 31.68 -8.13 -11.11
N PHE A 89 32.55 -7.91 -12.10
CA PHE A 89 33.18 -8.95 -12.90
C PHE A 89 34.64 -9.07 -12.49
N SER A 90 35.12 -10.30 -12.35
CA SER A 90 36.53 -10.58 -12.09
C SER A 90 37.00 -11.73 -12.97
N THR A 91 38.21 -11.64 -13.50
CA THR A 91 38.84 -12.75 -14.22
C THR A 91 39.26 -13.83 -13.24
N ASP A 92 38.87 -15.06 -13.52
CA ASP A 92 39.20 -16.22 -12.71
C ASP A 92 40.39 -16.97 -13.31
N PHE A 93 41.59 -16.58 -12.88
CA PHE A 93 42.84 -17.19 -13.35
C PHE A 93 43.06 -18.61 -12.81
N THR A 94 42.21 -19.09 -11.90
CA THR A 94 42.37 -20.40 -11.25
C THR A 94 41.53 -21.49 -11.91
N SER A 95 40.46 -21.11 -12.60
CA SER A 95 39.57 -22.05 -13.28
C SER A 95 40.12 -22.47 -14.65
N GLY A 96 40.28 -23.78 -14.84
CA GLY A 96 40.57 -24.35 -16.15
C GLY A 96 39.36 -24.24 -17.08
N ILE A 97 39.56 -23.79 -18.32
CA ILE A 97 38.51 -23.74 -19.33
C ILE A 97 38.28 -25.16 -19.86
N PRO A 98 37.05 -25.72 -19.78
CA PRO A 98 36.75 -27.03 -20.34
C PRO A 98 36.98 -27.08 -21.86
N SER A 99 37.36 -28.24 -22.38
CA SER A 99 37.67 -28.44 -23.81
C SER A 99 36.45 -28.41 -24.73
N ASN A 100 35.23 -28.46 -24.18
CA ASN A 100 33.95 -28.48 -24.89
C ASN A 100 33.28 -27.10 -25.01
N VAL A 101 33.93 -26.01 -24.59
CA VAL A 101 33.39 -24.65 -24.67
C VAL A 101 33.25 -24.22 -26.13
N LYS A 102 32.05 -23.76 -26.51
CA LYS A 102 31.79 -23.29 -27.88
C LYS A 102 32.62 -22.04 -28.18
N ASN A 103 33.46 -22.11 -29.22
CA ASN A 103 34.15 -20.92 -29.71
C ASN A 103 33.23 -20.15 -30.66
N TYR A 104 32.71 -19.02 -30.19
CA TYR A 104 31.74 -18.19 -30.93
C TYR A 104 32.40 -17.31 -32.00
N ASN A 105 33.71 -17.06 -31.89
CA ASN A 105 34.50 -16.33 -32.88
C ASN A 105 35.46 -17.27 -33.62
N SER A 106 36.01 -16.79 -34.73
CA SER A 106 37.02 -17.52 -35.52
C SER A 106 38.11 -18.08 -34.60
N LYS A 107 38.61 -19.28 -34.90
CA LYS A 107 39.50 -20.21 -34.16
C LYS A 107 40.64 -19.64 -33.27
N THR A 108 40.88 -18.34 -33.24
CA THR A 108 41.95 -17.62 -32.54
C THR A 108 41.59 -17.09 -31.15
N ASP A 109 40.32 -16.77 -30.87
CA ASP A 109 39.95 -16.17 -29.57
C ASP A 109 39.68 -17.26 -28.53
N LYS A 110 40.45 -17.24 -27.44
CA LYS A 110 40.23 -18.14 -26.30
C LYS A 110 39.18 -17.52 -25.37
N PRO A 111 38.24 -18.31 -24.82
CA PRO A 111 37.30 -17.82 -23.82
C PRO A 111 38.04 -17.24 -22.61
N ILE A 112 37.54 -16.15 -22.04
CA ILE A 112 38.09 -15.60 -20.79
C ILE A 112 37.31 -16.20 -19.61
N PRO A 113 37.97 -16.93 -18.68
CA PRO A 113 37.33 -17.43 -17.48
C PRO A 113 36.97 -16.23 -16.59
N THR A 114 35.68 -16.07 -16.32
CA THR A 114 35.12 -14.91 -15.64
C THR A 114 34.23 -15.37 -14.50
N LYS A 115 34.33 -14.66 -13.39
CA LYS A 115 33.54 -14.82 -12.18
C LYS A 115 32.69 -13.58 -11.97
N VAL A 116 31.42 -13.78 -11.67
CA VAL A 116 30.46 -12.71 -11.38
C VAL A 116 30.17 -12.68 -9.89
N LYS A 117 30.31 -11.51 -9.26
CA LYS A 117 30.03 -11.30 -7.84
C LYS A 117 28.85 -10.34 -7.68
N PHE A 118 27.82 -10.80 -6.97
CA PHE A 118 26.71 -9.97 -6.46
C PHE A 118 26.99 -9.63 -5.00
N ASP A 119 27.07 -8.33 -4.69
CA ASP A 119 27.19 -7.81 -3.33
C ASP A 119 25.83 -7.25 -2.92
N VAL A 120 25.15 -7.88 -1.97
CA VAL A 120 23.76 -7.54 -1.62
C VAL A 120 23.68 -7.09 -0.17
N LYS A 121 22.89 -6.03 0.07
CA LYS A 121 22.61 -5.54 1.41
C LYS A 121 21.12 -5.67 1.70
N SER A 122 20.75 -6.58 2.59
CA SER A 122 19.36 -6.81 2.97
C SER A 122 18.73 -5.62 3.69
N ILE A 123 17.41 -5.46 3.54
CA ILE A 123 16.60 -4.58 4.41
C ILE A 123 16.50 -5.18 5.81
N ASN A 124 15.96 -4.43 6.78
CA ASN A 124 15.54 -5.05 8.03
C ASN A 124 14.46 -6.11 7.73
N LEU A 125 14.81 -7.38 7.99
CA LEU A 125 13.97 -8.51 7.66
C LEU A 125 12.85 -8.70 8.68
N ASN A 126 13.05 -8.30 9.94
CA ASN A 126 12.07 -8.48 11.01
C ASN A 126 11.70 -7.13 11.61
N ILE A 127 10.46 -6.71 11.37
CA ILE A 127 9.95 -5.41 11.78
C ILE A 127 8.80 -5.61 12.76
N GLY A 128 8.92 -5.05 13.95
CA GLY A 128 7.86 -4.94 14.94
C GLY A 128 7.48 -3.48 15.09
N GLU A 129 6.20 -3.17 14.92
CA GLU A 129 5.66 -1.82 15.05
C GLU A 129 4.52 -1.81 16.06
N TYR A 130 4.46 -0.73 16.83
CA TYR A 130 3.43 -0.51 17.81
C TYR A 130 3.01 0.95 17.76
N PHE A 131 1.70 1.20 17.72
CA PHE A 131 1.13 2.54 17.75
C PHE A 131 -0.06 2.60 18.70
N LEU A 132 -0.10 3.68 19.46
CA LEU A 132 -1.25 4.12 20.24
C LEU A 132 -1.90 5.29 19.53
N ASN A 133 -3.14 5.13 19.11
CA ASN A 133 -3.94 6.18 18.51
C ASN A 133 -5.03 6.62 19.50
N LEU A 134 -5.15 7.93 19.66
CA LEU A 134 -6.20 8.60 20.42
C LEU A 134 -6.86 9.57 19.45
N ASP A 135 -8.17 9.48 19.26
CA ASP A 135 -8.90 10.49 18.52
C ASP A 135 -10.29 10.76 19.10
N ASN A 136 -10.96 11.75 18.54
CA ASN A 136 -12.30 12.17 18.96
C ASN A 136 -13.39 11.08 18.91
N ASP A 137 -13.18 9.99 18.16
CA ASP A 137 -14.18 8.94 17.94
C ASP A 137 -13.77 7.61 18.59
N THR A 138 -12.47 7.40 18.81
CA THR A 138 -11.84 6.22 19.39
C THR A 138 -10.91 6.67 20.53
N PRO A 139 -11.37 6.56 21.80
CA PRO A 139 -10.62 7.05 22.96
C PRO A 139 -9.24 6.42 23.11
N LEU A 140 -9.08 5.16 22.71
CA LEU A 140 -7.80 4.47 22.62
C LEU A 140 -7.88 3.40 21.55
N ASN A 141 -6.86 3.34 20.72
CA ASN A 141 -6.73 2.34 19.68
C ASN A 141 -5.28 1.85 19.67
N VAL A 142 -5.11 0.55 19.82
CA VAL A 142 -3.81 -0.12 19.93
C VAL A 142 -3.57 -0.88 18.65
N ASN A 143 -2.56 -0.45 17.90
CA ASN A 143 -2.11 -1.12 16.68
C ASN A 143 -0.78 -1.82 16.94
N LEU A 144 -0.74 -3.12 16.66
CA LEU A 144 0.44 -3.95 16.72
C LEU A 144 0.65 -4.55 15.33
N HIS A 145 1.86 -4.44 14.80
CA HIS A 145 2.23 -5.05 13.53
C HIS A 145 3.54 -5.80 13.68
N TYR A 146 3.58 -7.03 13.20
CA TYR A 146 4.79 -7.81 13.08
C TYR A 146 4.95 -8.25 11.63
N LEU A 147 6.12 -7.97 11.07
CA LEU A 147 6.44 -8.25 9.70
C LEU A 147 7.77 -9.00 9.63
N ASN A 148 7.80 -10.09 8.86
CA ASN A 148 9.01 -10.83 8.52
C ASN A 148 9.10 -10.92 6.99
N ASN A 149 10.08 -10.25 6.37
CA ASN A 149 10.33 -10.20 4.92
C ASN A 149 11.12 -11.42 4.38
N ASN A 150 11.52 -12.34 5.24
CA ASN A 150 12.33 -13.50 4.85
C ASN A 150 11.90 -14.76 5.59
N PHE A 151 10.59 -15.01 5.62
CA PHE A 151 10.07 -16.25 6.14
C PHE A 151 10.66 -17.43 5.34
N ASN A 152 11.08 -18.46 6.06
CA ASN A 152 11.74 -19.65 5.51
C ASN A 152 12.98 -19.34 4.63
N SER A 153 13.66 -18.22 4.85
CA SER A 153 14.86 -17.82 4.09
C SER A 153 14.62 -17.73 2.56
N ASN A 154 13.39 -17.43 2.13
CA ASN A 154 13.00 -17.40 0.71
C ASN A 154 12.41 -16.04 0.26
N ALA A 155 12.70 -14.96 0.99
CA ALA A 155 12.13 -13.63 0.74
C ALA A 155 10.59 -13.62 0.73
N GLU A 156 9.98 -14.45 1.58
CA GLU A 156 8.53 -14.50 1.78
C GLU A 156 8.16 -13.53 2.90
N LEU A 157 7.10 -12.75 2.68
CA LEU A 157 6.59 -11.79 3.65
C LEU A 157 5.48 -12.43 4.46
N ILE A 158 5.64 -12.48 5.78
CA ILE A 158 4.56 -12.69 6.74
C ILE A 158 4.30 -11.37 7.45
N ASN A 159 3.04 -10.92 7.48
CA ASN A 159 2.61 -9.75 8.22
C ASN A 159 1.42 -10.13 9.10
N VAL A 160 1.55 -9.93 10.41
CA VAL A 160 0.48 -10.13 11.40
C VAL A 160 0.17 -8.78 12.02
N GLY A 161 -1.10 -8.38 11.96
CA GLY A 161 -1.57 -7.13 12.51
C GLY A 161 -2.70 -7.34 13.51
N VAL A 162 -2.75 -6.46 14.51
CA VAL A 162 -3.85 -6.35 15.47
C VAL A 162 -4.18 -4.87 15.62
N ASP A 163 -5.44 -4.53 15.43
CA ASP A 163 -6.03 -3.21 15.67
C ASP A 163 -7.15 -3.40 16.72
N TYR A 164 -6.93 -2.86 17.92
CA TYR A 164 -7.79 -3.09 19.08
C TYR A 164 -8.22 -1.79 19.75
N ASN A 165 -9.53 -1.61 19.90
CA ASN A 165 -10.12 -0.60 20.77
C ASN A 165 -11.01 -1.30 21.82
N PRO A 166 -10.65 -1.28 23.11
CA PRO A 166 -11.45 -1.88 24.17
C PRO A 166 -12.69 -1.06 24.56
N TYR A 167 -12.75 0.22 24.18
CA TYR A 167 -13.72 1.15 24.76
C TYR A 167 -14.99 1.29 23.92
N LYS A 168 -16.13 1.15 24.60
CA LYS A 168 -17.43 1.60 24.08
C LYS A 168 -17.38 3.12 23.81
N PRO A 169 -18.16 3.60 22.84
CA PRO A 169 -19.13 2.86 22.04
C PRO A 169 -18.56 2.21 20.76
N ASN A 170 -17.32 2.52 20.38
CA ASN A 170 -16.66 2.05 19.14
C ASN A 170 -15.68 0.89 19.35
N GLN A 171 -15.97 0.00 20.30
CA GLN A 171 -15.10 -1.14 20.61
C GLN A 171 -14.92 -2.02 19.37
N HIS A 172 -13.69 -2.46 19.11
CA HIS A 172 -13.40 -3.38 18.03
C HIS A 172 -12.11 -4.16 18.27
N LEU A 173 -12.04 -5.32 17.65
CA LEU A 173 -10.83 -6.13 17.51
C LEU A 173 -10.74 -6.55 16.05
N VAL A 174 -9.71 -6.10 15.35
CA VAL A 174 -9.38 -6.51 14.00
C VAL A 174 -8.03 -7.18 14.04
N THR A 175 -7.96 -8.43 13.64
CA THR A 175 -6.71 -9.17 13.51
C THR A 175 -6.54 -9.62 12.08
N ASN A 176 -5.36 -9.44 11.51
CA ASN A 176 -5.06 -9.86 10.14
C ASN A 176 -3.73 -10.62 10.06
N GLY A 177 -3.64 -11.52 9.10
CA GLY A 177 -2.47 -12.34 8.82
C GLY A 177 -2.29 -12.48 7.31
N LYS A 178 -1.18 -11.95 6.79
CA LYS A 178 -0.89 -11.90 5.37
C LYS A 178 0.40 -12.63 5.05
N LEU A 179 0.35 -13.54 4.09
CA LEU A 179 1.50 -14.21 3.50
C LEU A 179 1.65 -13.76 2.04
N ILE A 180 2.84 -13.34 1.66
CA ILE A 180 3.19 -13.01 0.27
C ILE A 180 4.43 -13.82 -0.11
N SER A 181 4.33 -14.63 -1.18
CA SER A 181 5.45 -15.41 -1.70
C SER A 181 5.77 -15.04 -3.14
N ASN A 182 7.04 -14.87 -3.45
CA ASN A 182 7.51 -14.52 -4.79
C ASN A 182 7.41 -15.74 -5.72
N LEU A 183 6.80 -15.60 -6.90
CA LEU A 183 6.80 -16.63 -7.94
C LEU A 183 8.13 -16.64 -8.71
N THR A 184 8.25 -17.42 -9.79
CA THR A 184 9.47 -17.51 -10.61
C THR A 184 9.94 -16.15 -11.10
N ASN A 185 9.00 -15.27 -11.45
CA ASN A 185 9.26 -13.86 -11.66
C ASN A 185 8.84 -13.10 -10.38
N PRO A 186 9.78 -12.45 -9.65
CA PRO A 186 9.49 -11.75 -8.39
C PRO A 186 8.48 -10.60 -8.51
N ARG A 187 8.21 -10.11 -9.73
CA ARG A 187 7.12 -9.16 -9.98
C ARG A 187 5.75 -9.75 -9.71
N PHE A 188 5.59 -11.06 -9.90
CA PHE A 188 4.35 -11.76 -9.58
C PHE A 188 4.50 -12.43 -8.23
N LYS A 189 3.60 -12.07 -7.31
CA LYS A 189 3.59 -12.54 -5.94
C LYS A 189 2.27 -13.24 -5.68
N PHE A 190 2.31 -14.40 -5.04
CA PHE A 190 1.14 -15.08 -4.54
C PHE A 190 0.78 -14.50 -3.17
N VAL A 191 -0.50 -14.24 -2.93
CA VAL A 191 -1.00 -13.57 -1.73
C VAL A 191 -2.06 -14.42 -1.05
N ILE A 192 -1.91 -14.63 0.25
CA ILE A 192 -2.98 -15.08 1.15
C ILE A 192 -3.12 -14.00 2.21
N ASP A 193 -4.32 -13.45 2.38
CA ASP A 193 -4.63 -12.44 3.39
C ASP A 193 -5.84 -12.90 4.19
N LEU A 194 -5.68 -13.14 5.48
CA LEU A 194 -6.73 -13.62 6.37
C LEU A 194 -7.05 -12.55 7.38
N PHE A 195 -8.32 -12.38 7.73
CA PHE A 195 -8.72 -11.42 8.74
C PHE A 195 -9.91 -11.91 9.57
N ASN A 196 -9.94 -11.42 10.80
CA ASN A 196 -11.05 -11.58 11.73
C ASN A 196 -11.34 -10.21 12.35
N THR A 197 -12.59 -9.79 12.27
CA THR A 197 -13.05 -8.49 12.74
C THR A 197 -14.24 -8.69 13.67
N ASN A 198 -14.17 -8.13 14.86
CA ASN A 198 -15.31 -7.95 15.76
C ASN A 198 -15.49 -6.45 15.95
N GLN A 199 -16.64 -5.91 15.58
CA GLN A 199 -16.91 -4.48 15.60
C GLN A 199 -18.26 -4.21 16.25
N ASN A 200 -18.28 -3.26 17.19
CA ASN A 200 -19.52 -2.72 17.72
C ASN A 200 -19.93 -1.48 16.93
N ASN A 201 -20.99 -1.61 16.14
CA ASN A 201 -21.51 -0.55 15.29
C ASN A 201 -22.83 0.05 15.85
N LYS A 202 -23.14 -0.19 17.12
CA LYS A 202 -24.43 0.20 17.73
C LYS A 202 -24.76 1.69 17.66
N ILE A 203 -23.78 2.58 17.55
CA ILE A 203 -24.01 4.03 17.45
C ILE A 203 -24.74 4.41 16.17
N TRP A 204 -24.35 3.79 15.06
CA TRP A 204 -24.74 4.25 13.72
C TRP A 204 -25.56 3.19 12.98
N GLN A 205 -25.26 1.91 13.20
CA GLN A 205 -25.97 0.78 12.58
C GLN A 205 -26.93 0.06 13.56
N LYS A 206 -26.88 0.41 14.86
CA LYS A 206 -27.65 -0.23 15.94
C LYS A 206 -27.44 -1.76 16.04
N SER A 207 -26.34 -2.27 15.51
CA SER A 207 -25.96 -3.69 15.53
C SER A 207 -24.47 -3.88 15.82
N SER A 208 -24.08 -5.09 16.19
CA SER A 208 -22.69 -5.55 16.24
C SER A 208 -22.41 -6.49 15.06
N GLU A 209 -21.18 -6.49 14.56
CA GLU A 209 -20.75 -7.33 13.44
C GLU A 209 -19.51 -8.15 13.82
N ASN A 210 -19.55 -9.44 13.52
CA ASN A 210 -18.37 -10.31 13.52
C ASN A 210 -18.14 -10.83 12.11
N SER A 211 -16.92 -10.69 11.59
CA SER A 211 -16.59 -11.15 10.24
C SER A 211 -15.25 -11.86 10.21
N LEU A 212 -15.21 -13.01 9.55
CA LEU A 212 -14.04 -13.85 9.37
C LEU A 212 -13.92 -14.17 7.89
N GLY A 213 -12.77 -13.89 7.30
CA GLY A 213 -12.59 -14.18 5.90
C GLY A 213 -11.15 -14.08 5.46
N GLY A 214 -10.98 -14.15 4.16
CA GLY A 214 -9.68 -13.97 3.55
C GLY A 214 -9.72 -13.91 2.05
N VAL A 215 -8.59 -13.50 1.50
CA VAL A 215 -8.31 -13.33 0.10
C VAL A 215 -7.18 -14.26 -0.28
N ILE A 216 -7.35 -14.97 -1.39
CA ILE A 216 -6.26 -15.71 -2.05
C ILE A 216 -6.14 -15.18 -3.46
N GLY A 217 -4.94 -14.79 -3.89
CA GLY A 217 -4.79 -14.13 -5.17
C GLY A 217 -3.36 -13.98 -5.67
N LEU A 218 -3.24 -13.22 -6.76
CA LEU A 218 -2.00 -12.87 -7.42
C LEU A 218 -1.83 -11.36 -7.42
N GLN A 219 -0.64 -10.92 -7.04
CA GLN A 219 -0.23 -9.52 -7.02
C GLN A 219 0.89 -9.32 -8.04
N TYR A 220 0.74 -8.35 -8.93
CA TYR A 220 1.77 -7.85 -9.81
C TYR A 220 2.34 -6.54 -9.25
N ASN A 221 3.65 -6.52 -9.01
CA ASN A 221 4.41 -5.36 -8.57
C ASN A 221 5.42 -4.96 -9.64
N ASN A 222 5.37 -3.69 -10.03
CA ASN A 222 6.41 -3.07 -10.84
C ASN A 222 7.01 -1.90 -10.08
N THR A 223 8.06 -2.19 -9.32
CA THR A 223 8.78 -1.23 -8.46
C THR A 223 9.41 -0.10 -9.29
N SER A 224 9.74 -0.33 -10.56
CA SER A 224 10.30 0.72 -11.43
C SER A 224 9.26 1.74 -11.89
N ARG A 225 7.97 1.37 -11.90
CA ARG A 225 6.85 2.23 -12.30
C ARG A 225 5.90 2.55 -11.15
N ASN A 226 6.20 2.10 -9.92
CA ASN A 226 5.35 2.20 -8.74
C ASN A 226 3.89 1.78 -9.01
N LEU A 227 3.72 0.68 -9.75
CA LEU A 227 2.43 0.14 -10.13
C LEU A 227 2.21 -1.19 -9.41
N HIS A 228 1.05 -1.32 -8.77
CA HIS A 228 0.62 -2.51 -8.06
C HIS A 228 -0.76 -2.92 -8.57
N PHE A 229 -0.91 -4.19 -8.91
CA PHE A 229 -2.19 -4.77 -9.30
C PHE A 229 -2.43 -6.06 -8.52
N LEU A 230 -3.58 -6.20 -7.88
CA LEU A 230 -3.99 -7.40 -7.15
C LEU A 230 -5.27 -7.93 -7.79
N THR A 231 -5.32 -9.23 -8.05
CA THR A 231 -6.55 -9.94 -8.40
C THR A 231 -6.67 -11.18 -7.52
N GLY A 232 -7.84 -11.44 -6.96
CA GLY A 232 -8.01 -12.57 -6.05
C GLY A 232 -9.45 -12.96 -5.79
N LEU A 233 -9.62 -14.13 -5.18
CA LEU A 233 -10.88 -14.62 -4.66
C LEU A 233 -10.96 -14.30 -3.17
N SER A 234 -12.08 -13.73 -2.76
CA SER A 234 -12.40 -13.38 -1.39
C SER A 234 -13.56 -14.23 -0.90
N ILE A 235 -13.41 -14.81 0.29
CA ILE A 235 -14.49 -15.54 0.98
C ILE A 235 -14.61 -14.94 2.37
N LEU A 236 -15.85 -14.63 2.76
CA LEU A 236 -16.13 -13.92 3.99
C LEU A 236 -17.40 -14.45 4.64
N LYS A 237 -17.26 -14.92 5.88
CA LYS A 237 -18.37 -15.20 6.78
C LYS A 237 -18.61 -13.97 7.65
N ARG A 238 -19.84 -13.48 7.70
CA ARG A 238 -20.24 -12.30 8.49
C ARG A 238 -21.39 -12.68 9.39
N LYS A 239 -21.48 -12.05 10.54
CA LYS A 239 -22.56 -12.23 11.50
C LYS A 239 -23.00 -10.90 12.09
N LEU A 240 -24.24 -10.51 11.79
CA LEU A 240 -24.88 -9.40 12.48
C LEU A 240 -25.63 -9.92 13.71
N HIS A 241 -25.39 -9.31 14.86
CA HIS A 241 -25.98 -9.69 16.14
C HIS A 241 -26.20 -8.46 17.04
N ASP A 242 -26.82 -8.68 18.20
CA ASP A 242 -27.18 -7.63 19.16
C ASP A 242 -27.90 -6.43 18.52
N MET A 243 -28.90 -6.71 17.68
CA MET A 243 -29.73 -5.68 17.06
C MET A 243 -30.72 -5.11 18.07
N ASP A 244 -30.87 -3.80 18.09
CA ASP A 244 -31.93 -3.12 18.85
C ASP A 244 -33.30 -3.27 18.14
N ASP A 245 -34.40 -3.22 18.87
CA ASP A 245 -35.76 -3.30 18.30
C ASP A 245 -36.03 -2.12 17.34
N SER A 246 -35.38 -0.98 17.62
CA SER A 246 -35.42 0.24 16.80
C SER A 246 -34.53 0.21 15.54
N THR A 247 -33.93 -0.95 15.24
CA THR A 247 -33.15 -1.17 14.02
C THR A 247 -34.08 -1.21 12.79
N ILE A 248 -33.63 -0.62 11.69
CA ILE A 248 -34.39 -0.55 10.43
C ILE A 248 -34.51 -1.95 9.82
N ASP A 249 -35.64 -2.22 9.17
CA ASP A 249 -35.95 -3.55 8.63
C ASP A 249 -34.93 -4.03 7.59
N ASP A 250 -34.36 -3.13 6.78
CA ASP A 250 -33.24 -3.41 5.88
C ASP A 250 -32.06 -4.12 6.55
N VAL A 251 -31.71 -3.72 7.78
CA VAL A 251 -30.61 -4.32 8.53
C VAL A 251 -31.04 -5.66 9.10
N LYS A 252 -32.31 -5.77 9.53
CA LYS A 252 -32.90 -7.00 10.06
C LYS A 252 -32.98 -8.11 9.03
N LEU A 253 -33.11 -7.79 7.73
CA LEU A 253 -33.05 -8.76 6.62
C LEU A 253 -31.75 -9.59 6.64
N PHE A 254 -30.64 -8.96 7.06
CA PHE A 254 -29.31 -9.59 7.12
C PHE A 254 -28.94 -10.11 8.51
N ALA A 255 -29.89 -10.23 9.44
CA ALA A 255 -29.62 -10.74 10.77
C ALA A 255 -29.08 -12.18 10.74
N GLY A 256 -28.10 -12.48 11.58
CA GLY A 256 -27.49 -13.81 11.63
C GLY A 256 -26.27 -13.96 10.72
N ASP A 257 -26.03 -15.20 10.28
CA ASP A 257 -24.80 -15.61 9.58
C ASP A 257 -24.97 -15.52 8.05
N ASN A 258 -24.12 -14.74 7.38
CA ASN A 258 -24.09 -14.57 5.94
C ASN A 258 -22.72 -14.97 5.38
N ILE A 259 -22.71 -15.64 4.23
CA ILE A 259 -21.49 -15.96 3.50
C ILE A 259 -21.46 -15.15 2.22
N LYS A 260 -20.31 -14.53 1.95
CA LYS A 260 -20.02 -13.80 0.73
C LYS A 260 -18.82 -14.40 0.02
N SER A 261 -18.95 -14.58 -1.28
CA SER A 261 -17.85 -14.89 -2.19
C SER A 261 -17.74 -13.80 -3.24
N SER A 262 -16.52 -13.32 -3.48
CA SER A 262 -16.27 -12.28 -4.47
C SER A 262 -14.93 -12.40 -5.17
N ILE A 263 -14.85 -11.81 -6.35
CA ILE A 263 -13.60 -11.57 -7.06
C ILE A 263 -13.21 -10.12 -6.82
N ILE A 264 -12.02 -9.89 -6.27
CA ILE A 264 -11.50 -8.55 -6.03
C ILE A 264 -10.41 -8.21 -7.03
N ASN A 265 -10.40 -6.96 -7.48
CA ASN A 265 -9.37 -6.37 -8.33
C ASN A 265 -8.97 -5.02 -7.76
N GLU A 266 -7.70 -4.83 -7.46
CA GLU A 266 -7.16 -3.57 -6.95
C GLU A 266 -6.02 -3.10 -7.83
N LEU A 267 -6.08 -1.84 -8.26
CA LEU A 267 -5.03 -1.18 -9.03
C LEU A 267 -4.57 0.05 -8.24
N SER A 268 -3.30 0.08 -7.88
CA SER A 268 -2.67 1.17 -7.15
C SER A 268 -1.47 1.70 -7.93
N TYR A 269 -1.40 3.02 -8.03
CA TYR A 269 -0.27 3.72 -8.63
C TYR A 269 0.10 4.89 -7.74
N SER A 270 1.39 5.08 -7.49
CA SER A 270 1.89 6.18 -6.67
C SER A 270 3.17 6.76 -7.23
N ASN A 271 3.17 8.05 -7.56
CA ASN A 271 4.36 8.80 -7.91
C ASN A 271 4.48 10.01 -6.97
N LEU A 272 4.49 9.74 -5.67
CA LEU A 272 4.64 10.75 -4.64
C LEU A 272 6.12 10.96 -4.31
N SER A 273 6.49 12.23 -4.24
CA SER A 273 7.73 12.67 -3.62
C SER A 273 7.44 13.17 -2.21
N PHE A 274 8.33 12.85 -1.28
CA PHE A 274 8.19 13.18 0.13
C PHE A 274 9.21 14.23 0.54
N LEU A 275 8.89 14.98 1.59
CA LEU A 275 9.80 15.97 2.17
C LEU A 275 11.10 15.32 2.65
N ASN A 276 10.99 14.14 3.25
CA ASN A 276 12.10 13.26 3.57
C ASN A 276 11.85 11.89 2.93
N SER A 277 12.70 11.50 1.98
CA SER A 277 12.60 10.23 1.25
C SER A 277 12.89 9.01 2.12
N ALA A 278 13.62 9.16 3.23
CA ALA A 278 13.93 8.06 4.15
C ALA A 278 12.73 7.73 5.05
N THR A 279 12.04 8.75 5.57
CA THR A 279 10.92 8.57 6.50
C THR A 279 9.54 8.65 5.85
N ASN A 280 9.44 9.08 4.57
CA ASN A 280 8.19 9.27 3.84
C ASN A 280 7.14 10.07 4.63
N ASN A 281 7.59 11.05 5.42
CA ASN A 281 6.77 11.71 6.45
C ASN A 281 5.66 12.62 5.90
N PHE A 282 5.91 13.36 4.83
CA PHE A 282 4.95 14.32 4.26
C PHE A 282 5.07 14.37 2.73
N PRO A 283 4.01 14.05 1.97
CA PRO A 283 4.02 14.18 0.51
C PRO A 283 4.07 15.65 0.07
N VAL A 284 5.02 15.99 -0.80
CA VAL A 284 5.20 17.37 -1.30
C VAL A 284 4.75 17.53 -2.75
N ASN A 285 4.94 16.53 -3.60
CA ASN A 285 4.59 16.66 -5.02
C ASN A 285 4.27 15.29 -5.63
N GLY A 286 3.38 15.29 -6.61
CA GLY A 286 2.99 14.10 -7.36
C GLY A 286 1.55 13.68 -7.07
N PHE A 287 1.22 12.44 -7.43
CA PHE A 287 -0.12 11.91 -7.24
C PHE A 287 -0.11 10.42 -6.92
N ASN A 288 -1.17 9.96 -6.29
CA ASN A 288 -1.50 8.54 -6.22
C ASN A 288 -2.96 8.33 -6.59
N PHE A 289 -3.28 7.14 -7.06
CA PHE A 289 -4.65 6.69 -7.19
C PHE A 289 -4.79 5.22 -6.81
N LEU A 290 -6.00 4.87 -6.40
CA LEU A 290 -6.43 3.55 -6.03
C LEU A 290 -7.77 3.29 -6.68
N LEU A 291 -7.85 2.25 -7.49
CA LEU A 291 -9.09 1.73 -8.06
C LEU A 291 -9.33 0.35 -7.46
N SER A 292 -10.47 0.15 -6.81
CA SER A 292 -10.87 -1.12 -6.22
C SER A 292 -12.21 -1.54 -6.81
N ASN A 293 -12.25 -2.75 -7.37
CA ASN A 293 -13.44 -3.37 -7.93
C ASN A 293 -13.67 -4.71 -7.25
N GLU A 294 -14.93 -5.00 -6.95
CA GLU A 294 -15.36 -6.26 -6.36
C GLU A 294 -16.58 -6.76 -7.13
N LEU A 295 -16.51 -8.00 -7.61
CA LEU A 295 -17.64 -8.72 -8.21
C LEU A 295 -18.12 -9.75 -7.20
N SER A 296 -19.25 -9.48 -6.56
CA SER A 296 -19.85 -10.39 -5.57
C SER A 296 -20.79 -11.36 -6.26
N SER A 297 -20.61 -12.66 -5.96
CA SER A 297 -21.40 -13.74 -6.55
C SER A 297 -22.52 -14.25 -5.64
N ASN A 298 -22.43 -14.05 -4.34
CA ASN A 298 -23.46 -14.51 -3.41
C ASN A 298 -23.46 -13.63 -2.16
N GLN A 299 -24.65 -13.20 -1.76
CA GLN A 299 -24.96 -12.76 -0.41
C GLN A 299 -26.15 -13.60 0.01
N GLN A 300 -25.92 -14.60 0.85
CA GLN A 300 -27.02 -15.44 1.34
C GLN A 300 -28.00 -14.55 2.11
N LEU A 301 -29.26 -14.54 1.67
CA LEU A 301 -30.37 -13.87 2.34
C LEU A 301 -31.16 -14.91 3.14
N ASN A 302 -31.75 -14.50 4.26
CA ASN A 302 -32.63 -15.37 5.05
C ASN A 302 -33.99 -15.62 4.37
N ASP A 303 -34.31 -14.88 3.31
CA ASP A 303 -35.54 -15.07 2.54
C ASP A 303 -35.28 -15.95 1.29
N PRO A 304 -35.83 -17.19 1.26
CA PRO A 304 -35.64 -18.13 0.15
C PRO A 304 -36.27 -17.69 -1.19
N SER A 305 -37.00 -16.57 -1.23
CA SER A 305 -37.61 -16.04 -2.46
C SER A 305 -36.73 -15.05 -3.24
N SER A 306 -35.58 -14.63 -2.68
CA SER A 306 -34.73 -13.56 -3.23
C SER A 306 -33.36 -14.09 -3.70
N ASP A 307 -33.36 -14.76 -4.85
CA ASP A 307 -32.21 -15.53 -5.36
C ASP A 307 -31.13 -14.69 -6.06
N SER A 308 -30.84 -13.45 -5.63
CA SER A 308 -29.82 -12.63 -6.31
C SER A 308 -29.02 -11.69 -5.41
N GLY A 309 -28.05 -12.24 -4.67
CA GLY A 309 -27.02 -11.49 -3.94
C GLY A 309 -25.83 -11.00 -4.79
N TYR A 310 -26.04 -10.79 -6.09
CA TYR A 310 -25.01 -10.38 -7.04
C TYR A 310 -24.89 -8.86 -7.11
N PHE A 311 -23.68 -8.34 -7.02
CA PHE A 311 -23.42 -6.93 -7.29
C PHE A 311 -21.96 -6.69 -7.69
N CYS A 312 -21.75 -5.60 -8.39
CA CYS A 312 -20.46 -5.02 -8.68
C CYS A 312 -20.27 -3.80 -7.78
N LYS A 313 -19.17 -3.76 -7.02
CA LYS A 313 -18.78 -2.60 -6.22
C LYS A 313 -17.49 -2.03 -6.77
N SER A 314 -17.53 -0.77 -7.17
CA SER A 314 -16.37 -0.06 -7.72
C SER A 314 -16.11 1.19 -6.91
N SER A 315 -14.85 1.46 -6.60
CA SER A 315 -14.44 2.68 -5.93
C SER A 315 -13.12 3.20 -6.45
N PHE A 316 -13.03 4.52 -6.58
CA PHE A 316 -11.84 5.22 -7.04
C PHE A 316 -11.45 6.26 -5.99
N THR A 317 -10.18 6.33 -5.66
CA THR A 317 -9.60 7.39 -4.83
C THR A 317 -8.36 7.95 -5.52
N SER A 318 -8.22 9.27 -5.51
CA SER A 318 -7.04 9.97 -6.02
C SER A 318 -6.58 11.02 -5.02
N ASN A 319 -5.27 11.17 -4.86
CA ASN A 319 -4.68 12.29 -4.14
C ASN A 319 -3.62 12.96 -5.01
N ILE A 320 -3.69 14.28 -5.10
CA ILE A 320 -2.78 15.11 -5.87
C ILE A 320 -2.14 16.09 -4.89
N PHE A 321 -0.80 16.14 -4.90
CA PHE A 321 -0.02 17.04 -4.08
C PHE A 321 0.78 17.97 -4.98
N LYS A 322 0.75 19.26 -4.69
CA LYS A 322 1.61 20.24 -5.34
C LYS A 322 2.13 21.23 -4.33
N THR A 323 3.44 21.43 -4.37
CA THR A 323 4.12 22.35 -3.45
C THR A 323 4.72 23.53 -4.19
N PHE A 324 4.70 24.68 -3.54
CA PHE A 324 5.10 25.98 -4.05
C PHE A 324 6.05 26.65 -3.06
N ALA A 325 6.88 27.58 -3.57
CA ALA A 325 7.81 28.38 -2.77
C ALA A 325 8.72 27.53 -1.84
N ASN A 326 9.50 26.61 -2.41
CA ASN A 326 10.45 25.77 -1.67
C ASN A 326 9.85 25.07 -0.43
N ASN A 327 8.71 24.40 -0.61
CA ASN A 327 8.02 23.69 0.47
C ASN A 327 7.35 24.53 1.54
N TYR A 328 7.15 25.83 1.28
CA TYR A 328 6.41 26.71 2.18
C TYR A 328 4.90 26.47 2.14
N LEU A 329 4.35 26.23 0.95
CA LEU A 329 2.91 26.03 0.73
C LEU A 329 2.69 24.74 -0.07
N THR A 330 1.87 23.83 0.47
CA THR A 330 1.53 22.55 -0.18
C THR A 330 0.02 22.44 -0.31
N LEU A 331 -0.46 22.32 -1.53
CA LEU A 331 -1.85 22.02 -1.85
C LEU A 331 -2.03 20.50 -1.98
N LYS A 332 -3.05 19.97 -1.32
CA LYS A 332 -3.55 18.60 -1.47
C LYS A 332 -4.98 18.66 -1.99
N ILE A 333 -5.26 17.95 -3.07
CA ILE A 333 -6.62 17.69 -3.54
C ILE A 333 -6.84 16.18 -3.50
N SER A 334 -7.93 15.75 -2.89
CA SER A 334 -8.31 14.35 -2.73
C SER A 334 -9.74 14.16 -3.25
N ASN A 335 -9.90 13.20 -4.15
CA ASN A 335 -11.21 12.83 -4.68
C ASN A 335 -11.45 11.36 -4.43
N SER A 336 -12.62 11.01 -3.91
CA SER A 336 -13.07 9.63 -3.78
C SER A 336 -14.51 9.52 -4.26
N PHE A 337 -14.82 8.49 -5.05
CA PHE A 337 -16.20 8.16 -5.40
C PHE A 337 -16.34 6.65 -5.58
N GLY A 338 -17.56 6.16 -5.52
CA GLY A 338 -17.83 4.75 -5.75
C GLY A 338 -19.31 4.45 -5.88
N SER A 339 -19.59 3.28 -6.44
CA SER A 339 -20.93 2.80 -6.71
C SER A 339 -21.00 1.30 -6.53
N ILE A 340 -22.15 0.85 -6.01
CA ILE A 340 -22.62 -0.53 -6.01
C ILE A 340 -23.75 -0.59 -7.02
N TYR A 341 -23.67 -1.52 -7.96
CA TYR A 341 -24.66 -1.70 -9.00
C TYR A 341 -24.72 -3.16 -9.42
N ASN A 342 -25.86 -3.59 -9.96
CA ASN A 342 -26.00 -4.90 -10.58
C ASN A 342 -26.19 -4.67 -12.09
N PRO A 343 -25.23 -5.05 -12.95
CA PRO A 343 -25.35 -4.81 -14.38
C PRO A 343 -26.43 -5.67 -15.06
N LEU A 344 -26.99 -6.67 -14.37
CA LEU A 344 -27.94 -7.64 -14.93
C LEU A 344 -29.41 -7.35 -14.54
N LEU A 345 -29.66 -6.49 -13.55
CA LEU A 345 -30.99 -6.18 -13.05
C LEU A 345 -31.26 -4.67 -13.12
N GLU A 346 -32.50 -4.29 -13.40
CA GLU A 346 -32.93 -2.88 -13.38
C GLU A 346 -32.96 -2.32 -11.96
N GLU A 347 -33.36 -3.14 -10.97
CA GLU A 347 -33.31 -2.81 -9.56
C GLU A 347 -32.21 -3.59 -8.85
N LEU A 348 -31.45 -2.89 -8.01
CA LEU A 348 -30.41 -3.51 -7.21
C LEU A 348 -31.04 -4.25 -6.03
N SER A 349 -30.82 -5.56 -5.95
CA SER A 349 -31.18 -6.36 -4.79
C SER A 349 -30.60 -5.76 -3.50
N PRO A 350 -31.25 -5.93 -2.34
CA PRO A 350 -30.76 -5.41 -1.07
C PRO A 350 -29.29 -5.77 -0.85
N VAL A 351 -28.45 -4.76 -0.60
CA VAL A 351 -27.03 -4.95 -0.34
C VAL A 351 -26.80 -5.02 1.15
N HIS A 352 -26.09 -6.07 1.58
CA HIS A 352 -25.66 -6.25 2.97
C HIS A 352 -25.04 -4.97 3.53
N VAL A 353 -25.42 -4.56 4.74
CA VAL A 353 -25.00 -3.29 5.36
C VAL A 353 -23.48 -3.11 5.41
N SER A 354 -22.72 -4.18 5.64
CA SER A 354 -21.25 -4.18 5.64
C SER A 354 -20.60 -3.91 4.28
N ASP A 355 -21.35 -4.05 3.18
CA ASP A 355 -20.86 -3.75 1.84
C ASP A 355 -21.21 -2.33 1.38
N ARG A 356 -22.15 -1.66 2.04
CA ARG A 356 -22.52 -0.26 1.72
C ARG A 356 -21.36 0.69 1.98
N PHE A 357 -21.40 1.86 1.33
CA PHE A 357 -20.44 2.92 1.58
C PHE A 357 -20.87 3.75 2.79
N TYR A 358 -19.88 4.22 3.56
CA TYR A 358 -20.08 5.09 4.70
C TYR A 358 -19.10 6.24 4.68
N LEU A 359 -19.58 7.43 5.07
CA LEU A 359 -18.78 8.64 5.23
C LEU A 359 -19.07 9.27 6.60
N GLY A 360 -18.02 9.82 7.22
CA GLY A 360 -18.08 10.43 8.55
C GLY A 360 -16.93 9.98 9.47
N GLY A 361 -16.54 10.84 10.40
CA GLY A 361 -15.51 10.58 11.41
C GLY A 361 -14.15 11.16 11.06
N SER A 362 -13.24 11.11 12.03
CA SER A 362 -11.90 11.73 12.00
C SER A 362 -11.05 11.38 10.76
N LYS A 363 -11.19 10.15 10.24
CA LYS A 363 -10.40 9.61 9.11
C LYS A 363 -11.02 9.85 7.74
N SER A 364 -12.35 9.97 7.63
CA SER A 364 -13.02 9.97 6.31
C SER A 364 -13.61 11.34 5.95
N PHE A 365 -14.32 11.98 6.88
CA PHE A 365 -15.04 13.24 6.67
C PHE A 365 -15.11 13.99 8.02
N LYS A 366 -14.09 14.82 8.27
CA LYS A 366 -13.94 15.57 9.52
C LYS A 366 -15.07 16.59 9.70
N GLY A 367 -15.39 16.90 10.95
CA GLY A 367 -16.57 17.69 11.30
C GLY A 367 -17.89 16.90 11.35
N TYR A 368 -17.85 15.59 11.04
CA TYR A 368 -18.96 14.65 11.23
C TYR A 368 -18.54 13.50 12.12
N SER A 369 -19.50 12.91 12.83
CA SER A 369 -19.30 11.69 13.60
C SER A 369 -19.03 10.49 12.69
N LYS A 370 -18.44 9.42 13.24
CA LYS A 370 -18.13 8.20 12.49
C LYS A 370 -19.36 7.66 11.76
N ASN A 371 -19.25 7.48 10.44
CA ASN A 371 -20.29 6.96 9.55
C ASN A 371 -21.65 7.68 9.62
N SER A 372 -21.67 8.98 9.95
CA SER A 372 -22.91 9.71 10.25
C SER A 372 -23.43 10.63 9.14
N ILE A 373 -22.78 10.69 7.96
CA ILE A 373 -23.36 11.44 6.84
C ILE A 373 -24.70 10.81 6.45
N ASN A 374 -24.69 9.48 6.25
CA ASN A 374 -25.86 8.64 6.18
C ASN A 374 -25.60 7.39 7.04
N ALA A 375 -26.34 7.26 8.15
CA ALA A 375 -26.16 6.18 9.12
C ALA A 375 -26.51 4.80 8.53
N ASN A 376 -27.38 4.77 7.52
CA ASN A 376 -27.79 3.54 6.82
C ASN A 376 -26.79 3.15 5.72
N GLY A 377 -25.79 3.99 5.48
CA GLY A 377 -24.88 3.88 4.34
C GLY A 377 -25.59 4.19 3.03
N GLY A 378 -24.90 3.95 1.93
CA GLY A 378 -25.48 4.09 0.61
C GLY A 378 -24.77 3.23 -0.42
N ASN A 379 -25.46 2.96 -1.52
CA ASN A 379 -24.89 2.28 -2.68
C ASN A 379 -23.92 3.15 -3.48
N GLN A 380 -24.02 4.48 -3.35
CA GLN A 380 -23.17 5.42 -4.08
C GLN A 380 -22.60 6.47 -3.12
N PHE A 381 -21.38 6.93 -3.39
CA PHE A 381 -20.80 8.05 -2.65
C PHE A 381 -19.87 8.89 -3.52
N TYR A 382 -19.69 10.14 -3.13
CA TYR A 382 -18.61 10.98 -3.60
C TYR A 382 -18.08 11.86 -2.47
N LYS A 383 -16.79 12.20 -2.55
CA LYS A 383 -16.08 13.04 -1.59
C LYS A 383 -14.99 13.81 -2.31
N LEU A 384 -14.97 15.11 -2.08
CA LEU A 384 -13.94 16.05 -2.49
C LEU A 384 -13.33 16.67 -1.23
N ASP A 385 -12.02 16.54 -1.04
CA ASP A 385 -11.25 17.13 0.05
C ASP A 385 -10.12 17.99 -0.52
N SER A 386 -10.10 19.27 -0.17
CA SER A 386 -9.03 20.20 -0.51
C SER A 386 -8.37 20.68 0.77
N SER A 387 -7.06 20.52 0.88
CA SER A 387 -6.26 20.97 2.01
C SER A 387 -5.10 21.83 1.56
N LEU A 388 -4.93 22.99 2.19
CA LEU A 388 -3.79 23.86 2.03
C LEU A 388 -2.91 23.76 3.27
N PHE A 389 -1.67 23.34 3.12
CA PHE A 389 -0.69 23.27 4.21
C PHE A 389 0.32 24.41 4.08
N LEU A 390 0.60 25.05 5.21
CA LEU A 390 1.54 26.16 5.34
C LEU A 390 2.62 25.80 6.36
N LYS A 391 3.89 26.03 5.99
CA LYS A 391 5.00 25.98 6.95
C LYS A 391 4.80 27.09 8.00
N LEU A 392 5.10 26.79 9.26
CA LEU A 392 5.11 27.82 10.29
C LEU A 392 6.16 28.90 9.96
N PRO A 393 5.81 30.19 10.07
CA PRO A 393 6.76 31.27 9.89
C PRO A 393 7.94 31.14 10.86
N HIS A 394 9.16 31.39 10.37
CA HIS A 394 10.39 31.20 11.15
C HIS A 394 10.43 32.02 12.45
N PHE A 395 9.71 33.13 12.53
CA PHE A 395 9.61 33.95 13.76
C PHE A 395 8.76 33.29 14.87
N LEU A 396 7.85 32.39 14.53
CA LEU A 396 7.08 31.60 15.50
C LEU A 396 7.78 30.28 15.85
N TYR A 397 8.47 29.70 14.88
CA TYR A 397 9.15 28.43 15.03
C TYR A 397 10.35 28.34 14.08
N SER A 398 11.55 28.37 14.64
CA SER A 398 12.78 28.08 13.91
C SER A 398 13.29 26.71 14.36
N PRO A 399 13.08 25.63 13.59
CA PRO A 399 13.62 24.34 13.96
C PRO A 399 15.15 24.43 14.02
N LYS A 400 15.76 23.80 15.03
CA LYS A 400 17.21 23.60 15.03
C LYS A 400 17.55 22.73 13.83
N HIS A 401 18.48 23.19 12.98
CA HIS A 401 19.03 22.40 11.89
C HIS A 401 19.77 21.20 12.50
N ASN A 402 19.06 20.10 12.74
CA ASN A 402 19.72 18.84 13.01
C ASN A 402 20.23 18.29 11.68
N GLN A 403 21.45 17.75 11.70
CA GLN A 403 22.16 17.20 10.54
C GLN A 403 21.39 16.07 9.82
N ASN A 404 20.31 15.56 10.44
CA ASN A 404 19.44 14.53 9.90
C ASN A 404 18.12 15.14 9.38
N ASN A 405 18.18 15.90 8.29
CA ASN A 405 17.13 16.14 7.27
C ASN A 405 15.62 16.21 7.62
N GLU A 406 15.19 16.40 8.86
CA GLU A 406 13.78 16.62 9.21
C GLU A 406 13.45 18.13 9.16
N ALA A 407 13.37 18.64 7.92
CA ALA A 407 12.90 19.99 7.66
C ALA A 407 11.47 20.17 8.17
N ASN A 408 11.28 20.95 9.23
CA ASN A 408 10.01 21.42 9.79
C ASN A 408 8.77 20.51 9.55
N PRO A 409 8.56 19.48 10.39
CA PRO A 409 7.42 18.56 10.29
C PRO A 409 6.06 19.19 10.70
N LEU A 410 6.05 20.40 11.25
CA LEU A 410 4.85 21.06 11.79
C LEU A 410 4.26 22.05 10.77
N ARG A 411 2.99 21.86 10.43
CA ARG A 411 2.29 22.63 9.38
C ARG A 411 0.94 23.12 9.85
N LEU A 412 0.63 24.38 9.57
CA LEU A 412 -0.74 24.89 9.64
C LEU A 412 -1.51 24.37 8.44
N TYR A 413 -2.82 24.12 8.59
CA TYR A 413 -3.65 23.76 7.47
C TYR A 413 -5.01 24.44 7.49
N VAL A 414 -5.55 24.64 6.30
CA VAL A 414 -6.97 24.93 6.05
C VAL A 414 -7.49 23.81 5.16
N ASN A 415 -8.65 23.27 5.51
CA ASN A 415 -9.25 22.11 4.88
C ASN A 415 -10.72 22.41 4.55
N GLY A 416 -11.16 22.00 3.37
CA GLY A 416 -12.55 22.00 2.96
C GLY A 416 -12.93 20.64 2.39
N ILE A 417 -14.02 20.06 2.87
CA ILE A 417 -14.55 18.77 2.44
C ILE A 417 -16.00 18.96 2.00
N ALA A 418 -16.35 18.38 0.86
CA ALA A 418 -17.72 18.29 0.37
C ALA A 418 -17.99 16.87 -0.12
N GLY A 419 -19.19 16.35 0.12
CA GLY A 419 -19.54 15.02 -0.35
C GLY A 419 -20.90 14.56 0.13
N ASN A 420 -21.33 13.41 -0.37
CA ASN A 420 -22.56 12.76 0.07
C ASN A 420 -22.46 11.24 -0.12
N VAL A 421 -23.34 10.51 0.55
CA VAL A 421 -23.53 9.06 0.42
C VAL A 421 -25.02 8.73 0.46
N SER A 422 -25.49 8.07 -0.58
CA SER A 422 -26.91 7.78 -0.80
C SER A 422 -27.08 6.56 -1.69
N ASP A 423 -28.29 6.00 -1.75
CA ASP A 423 -28.59 4.90 -2.66
C ASP A 423 -28.73 5.40 -4.11
N ASN A 424 -29.19 6.64 -4.29
CA ASN A 424 -29.19 7.33 -5.58
C ASN A 424 -28.73 8.78 -5.42
N LEU A 425 -27.48 9.06 -5.79
CA LEU A 425 -26.92 10.42 -5.69
C LEU A 425 -27.50 11.41 -6.71
N LEU A 426 -28.12 10.94 -7.79
CA LEU A 426 -28.71 11.82 -8.80
C LEU A 426 -30.03 12.42 -8.32
N ASP A 427 -30.80 11.65 -7.53
CA ASP A 427 -32.08 12.09 -6.97
C ASP A 427 -31.88 12.81 -5.62
N ASP A 428 -30.78 12.52 -4.92
CA ASP A 428 -30.47 13.12 -3.63
C ASP A 428 -29.81 14.49 -3.77
N SER A 429 -30.59 15.54 -3.52
CA SER A 429 -30.13 16.93 -3.52
C SER A 429 -29.34 17.34 -2.26
N SER A 430 -29.17 16.42 -1.29
CA SER A 430 -28.45 16.71 -0.05
C SER A 430 -26.94 16.74 -0.27
N LEU A 431 -26.28 17.67 0.42
CA LEU A 431 -24.83 17.86 0.34
C LEU A 431 -24.29 18.07 1.74
N SER A 432 -23.31 17.27 2.14
CA SER A 432 -22.57 17.47 3.39
C SER A 432 -21.30 18.25 3.11
N THR A 433 -21.03 19.26 3.94
CA THR A 433 -19.85 20.11 3.81
C THR A 433 -19.19 20.33 5.16
N SER A 434 -17.86 20.46 5.16
CA SER A 434 -17.06 20.75 6.34
C SER A 434 -15.91 21.67 5.95
N VAL A 435 -15.66 22.69 6.74
CA VAL A 435 -14.49 23.56 6.62
C VAL A 435 -13.78 23.58 7.96
N GLY A 436 -12.48 23.38 7.95
CA GLY A 436 -11.68 23.41 9.17
C GLY A 436 -10.32 24.02 8.97
N PHE A 437 -9.73 24.44 10.09
CA PHE A 437 -8.35 24.92 10.13
C PHE A 437 -7.66 24.33 11.36
N GLY A 438 -6.34 24.17 11.28
CA GLY A 438 -5.63 23.49 12.35
C GLY A 438 -4.14 23.44 12.19
N LEU A 439 -3.54 22.62 13.03
CA LEU A 439 -2.12 22.35 13.13
C LEU A 439 -1.89 20.85 13.01
N LYS A 440 -0.92 20.46 12.17
CA LYS A 440 -0.59 19.07 11.92
C LYS A 440 0.91 18.84 12.00
N TYR A 441 1.32 17.81 12.74
CA TYR A 441 2.68 17.37 12.90
C TYR A 441 2.89 16.03 12.20
N PHE A 442 3.89 15.98 11.33
CA PHE A 442 4.21 14.82 10.51
C PHE A 442 5.56 14.23 10.91
N ASN A 443 5.55 13.16 11.70
CA ASN A 443 6.74 12.38 12.01
C ASN A 443 6.43 10.88 11.84
N ASN A 444 7.48 10.07 11.67
CA ASN A 444 7.37 8.63 11.49
C ASN A 444 6.80 7.92 12.74
N TRP A 445 7.07 8.45 13.94
CA TRP A 445 6.68 7.85 15.21
C TRP A 445 5.61 8.63 15.96
N ALA A 446 5.32 9.85 15.52
CA ALA A 446 4.30 10.69 16.12
C ALA A 446 3.51 11.43 15.04
N HIS A 447 2.20 11.30 15.10
CA HIS A 447 1.27 12.05 14.27
C HIS A 447 0.36 12.84 15.20
N PHE A 448 0.30 14.14 15.01
CA PHE A 448 -0.61 14.99 15.76
C PHE A 448 -1.41 15.85 14.80
N ASP A 449 -2.72 15.86 14.96
CA ASP A 449 -3.65 16.63 14.14
C ASP A 449 -4.66 17.28 15.08
N LEU A 450 -4.59 18.60 15.20
CA LEU A 450 -5.51 19.40 15.99
C LEU A 450 -6.17 20.41 15.06
N GLY A 451 -7.49 20.38 14.94
CA GLY A 451 -8.22 21.33 14.12
C GLY A 451 -9.57 21.71 14.70
N TYR A 452 -10.08 22.83 14.24
CA TYR A 452 -11.45 23.27 14.52
C TYR A 452 -12.25 23.17 13.23
N TYR A 453 -13.42 22.54 13.29
CA TYR A 453 -14.26 22.25 12.13
C TYR A 453 -15.65 22.85 12.28
N LEU A 454 -16.20 23.34 11.18
CA LEU A 454 -17.56 23.82 11.02
C LEU A 454 -18.19 23.04 9.87
N SER A 455 -19.31 22.39 10.13
CA SER A 455 -19.96 21.44 9.24
C SER A 455 -21.44 21.72 9.08
N LYS A 456 -21.98 21.40 7.90
CA LYS A 456 -23.38 21.64 7.59
C LYS A 456 -23.89 20.69 6.52
N LYS A 457 -25.06 20.09 6.76
CA LYS A 457 -25.85 19.42 5.74
C LYS A 457 -26.75 20.45 5.03
N ILE A 458 -26.60 20.58 3.72
CA ILE A 458 -27.39 21.44 2.84
C ILE A 458 -28.55 20.61 2.26
N ASN A 459 -29.74 21.20 2.14
CA ASN A 459 -30.98 20.55 1.67
C ASN A 459 -31.41 19.34 2.50
N ASN A 460 -30.92 19.22 3.74
CA ASN A 460 -31.40 18.26 4.71
C ASN A 460 -31.79 19.02 5.98
N VAL A 461 -33.02 18.79 6.45
CA VAL A 461 -33.55 19.39 7.68
C VAL A 461 -32.85 18.80 8.90
N ASP A 462 -32.37 17.57 8.78
CA ASP A 462 -31.70 16.86 9.85
C ASP A 462 -30.19 17.13 9.85
N GLN A 463 -29.69 17.61 11.00
CA GLN A 463 -28.26 17.82 11.27
C GLN A 463 -27.67 16.68 12.12
N LEU A 464 -28.36 15.54 12.25
CA LEU A 464 -27.83 14.35 12.93
C LEU A 464 -26.44 14.01 12.38
N GLY A 465 -25.51 13.78 13.32
CA GLY A 465 -24.13 13.42 13.03
C GLY A 465 -23.16 14.58 12.81
N VAL A 466 -23.63 15.83 12.72
CA VAL A 466 -22.75 17.01 12.64
C VAL A 466 -22.01 17.18 13.97
N LYS A 467 -20.68 17.37 13.92
CA LYS A 467 -19.77 17.47 15.06
C LYS A 467 -18.82 18.64 14.88
N ASP A 468 -19.38 19.84 15.03
CA ASP A 468 -18.63 21.09 15.03
C ASP A 468 -17.71 21.19 16.24
N GLY A 469 -16.63 21.93 16.07
CA GLY A 469 -15.70 22.26 17.14
C GLY A 469 -14.34 21.60 17.00
N LEU A 470 -13.68 21.45 18.15
CA LEU A 470 -12.31 20.97 18.24
C LEU A 470 -12.23 19.46 18.01
N GLN A 471 -11.42 19.06 17.04
CA GLN A 471 -11.09 17.68 16.75
C GLN A 471 -9.59 17.46 16.90
N PHE A 472 -9.23 16.44 17.67
CA PHE A 472 -7.85 16.04 17.86
C PHE A 472 -7.65 14.58 17.44
N SER A 473 -6.46 14.29 16.95
CA SER A 473 -5.94 12.95 16.73
C SER A 473 -4.46 12.94 17.09
N LEU A 474 -4.08 12.00 17.95
CA LEU A 474 -2.71 11.75 18.37
C LEU A 474 -2.40 10.29 18.10
N SER A 475 -1.36 10.04 17.32
CA SER A 475 -0.76 8.71 17.14
C SER A 475 0.66 8.79 17.65
N VAL A 476 1.04 7.88 18.56
CA VAL A 476 2.42 7.76 19.04
C VAL A 476 2.81 6.30 19.00
N GLY A 477 3.98 6.01 18.44
CA GLY A 477 4.43 4.66 18.29
C GLY A 477 5.93 4.54 18.15
N GLY A 478 6.35 3.33 17.80
CA GLY A 478 7.73 2.98 17.56
C GLY A 478 7.82 1.80 16.63
N SER A 479 8.96 1.72 15.95
CA SER A 479 9.31 0.61 15.08
C SER A 479 10.78 0.30 15.28
N ASN A 480 11.15 -0.97 15.27
CA ASN A 480 12.56 -1.38 15.19
C ASN A 480 13.11 -1.25 13.76
N ARG A 481 12.32 -0.72 12.81
CA ARG A 481 12.79 -0.34 11.49
C ARG A 481 13.80 0.80 11.64
N SER A 482 15.08 0.48 11.48
CA SER A 482 16.14 1.47 11.41
C SER A 482 15.85 2.42 10.24
N SER A 483 15.57 3.68 10.55
CA SER A 483 15.57 4.77 9.57
C SER A 483 17.00 4.92 9.05
N PHE A 484 17.26 4.50 7.81
CA PHE A 484 18.52 4.74 7.12
C PHE A 484 18.48 6.07 6.38
#